data_AF-A0A327K3R7-F1
#
_entry.id   AF-A0A327K3R7-F1
#
_cell.length_a   1.000
_cell.length_b   1.000
_cell.length_c   1.000
_cell.angle_alpha   90.00
_cell.angle_beta   90.00
_cell.angle_gamma   90.00
#
_symmetry.space_group_name_H-M   'P 1'
#
loop_
_entity.id
_entity.type
_entity.pdbx_description
1 polymer ?
#
loop_
_entity_poly.entity_id
_entity_poly.type
_entity_poly.pdbx_seq_one_letter_code
_entity_poly.pdbx_strand_id
1 'polypeptide(L)' 'ISPGLIAYPLRVNRDFEITLLANLITLTPGTLSVDVSEDRRTLYIHAIDVPDPDQLKRDIAQGFERKILEAFR' A
#
# COMPACT_ATOMS: atom_id res chain seq x y z
N ILE A 1 7.23 -10.33 16.60
CA ILE A 1 6.13 -10.52 15.63
C ILE A 1 4.89 -9.81 16.19
N SER A 2 4.62 -8.62 15.65
CA SER A 2 3.47 -7.77 15.96
C SER A 2 2.65 -7.60 14.68
N PRO A 3 1.73 -8.53 14.36
CA PRO A 3 0.94 -8.45 13.15
C PRO A 3 -0.07 -7.29 13.22
N GLY A 4 -0.43 -6.73 12.07
CA GLY A 4 -1.35 -5.60 12.02
C GLY A 4 -2.09 -5.46 10.69
N LEU A 5 -3.32 -4.95 10.76
CA LEU A 5 -4.11 -4.52 9.61
C LEU A 5 -4.04 -3.00 9.54
N ILE A 6 -3.63 -2.48 8.37
CA ILE A 6 -3.29 -1.08 8.17
C ILE A 6 -4.17 -0.53 7.06
N ALA A 7 -4.88 0.56 7.36
CA ALA A 7 -5.55 1.37 6.35
C ALA A 7 -4.53 2.36 5.74
N TYR A 8 -4.24 2.20 4.45
CA TYR A 8 -3.34 3.06 3.69
C TYR A 8 -4.14 3.99 2.77
N PRO A 9 -4.11 5.32 2.97
CA PRO A 9 -4.79 6.26 2.09
C PRO A 9 -4.04 6.40 0.75
N LEU A 10 -4.74 6.17 -0.35
CA LEU A 10 -4.20 6.17 -1.72
C LEU A 10 -4.13 7.60 -2.29
N ARG A 11 -3.00 7.89 -2.98
CA ARG A 11 -2.81 9.07 -3.84
C ARG A 11 -2.97 8.73 -5.32
N VAL A 12 -2.63 7.50 -5.69
CA VAL A 12 -2.97 6.93 -7.00
C VAL A 12 -4.49 6.80 -7.12
N ASN A 13 -5.03 7.04 -8.32
CA ASN A 13 -6.48 7.16 -8.49
C ASN A 13 -7.02 6.46 -9.74
N ARG A 14 -6.18 5.78 -10.51
CA ARG A 14 -6.59 4.92 -11.62
C ARG A 14 -6.54 3.46 -11.19
N ASP A 15 -7.51 2.65 -11.64
CA ASP A 15 -7.61 1.24 -11.26
C ASP A 15 -6.31 0.46 -11.49
N PHE A 16 -5.63 0.68 -12.63
CA PHE A 16 -4.37 0.00 -12.91
C PHE A 16 -3.23 0.42 -11.96
N GLU A 17 -3.16 1.68 -11.54
CA GLU A 17 -2.14 2.19 -10.62
C GLU A 17 -2.31 1.57 -9.24
N ILE A 18 -3.57 1.46 -8.79
CA ILE A 18 -3.96 0.85 -7.51
C ILE A 18 -3.61 -0.64 -7.53
N THR A 19 -3.97 -1.36 -8.60
CA THR A 19 -3.61 -2.79 -8.75
C THR A 19 -2.11 -3.00 -8.77
N LEU A 20 -1.36 -2.15 -9.50
CA LEU A 20 0.10 -2.23 -9.54
C LEU A 20 0.71 -2.01 -8.15
N LEU A 21 0.26 -0.98 -7.43
CA LEU A 21 0.72 -0.70 -6.07
C LEU A 21 0.43 -1.87 -5.12
N ALA A 22 -0.80 -2.41 -5.16
CA ALA A 22 -1.20 -3.55 -4.34
C ALA A 22 -0.32 -4.79 -4.60
N ASN A 23 0.02 -5.06 -5.86
CA ASN A 23 0.91 -6.17 -6.22
C ASN A 23 2.35 -5.97 -5.70
N LEU A 24 2.90 -4.75 -5.81
CA LEU A 24 4.23 -4.44 -5.29
C LEU A 24 4.30 -4.59 -3.77
N ILE A 25 3.25 -4.19 -3.05
CA ILE A 25 3.13 -4.39 -1.61
C ILE A 25 3.04 -5.88 -1.27
N THR A 26 2.19 -6.65 -1.97
CA THR A 26 2.06 -8.10 -1.73
C THR A 26 3.36 -8.87 -2.00
N LEU A 27 4.19 -8.40 -2.93
CA LEU A 27 5.50 -9.00 -3.22
C LEU A 27 6.60 -8.55 -2.24
N THR A 28 6.33 -7.57 -1.39
CA THR A 28 7.27 -7.16 -0.34
C THR A 28 7.21 -8.18 0.80
N PRO A 29 8.35 -8.77 1.21
CA PRO A 29 8.35 -9.77 2.28
C PRO A 29 7.72 -9.24 3.56
N GLY A 30 6.76 -9.99 4.11
CA GLY A 30 6.09 -9.63 5.37
C GLY A 30 4.81 -8.80 5.21
N THR A 31 4.40 -8.45 3.98
CA THR A 31 3.16 -7.70 3.72
C THR A 31 2.23 -8.40 2.72
N LEU A 32 0.94 -8.10 2.79
CA LEU A 32 -0.11 -8.61 1.91
C LEU A 32 -1.19 -7.55 1.73
N SER A 33 -1.55 -7.24 0.48
CA SER A 33 -2.74 -6.42 0.18
C SER A 33 -4.01 -7.25 0.40
N VAL A 34 -4.99 -6.71 1.14
CA VAL A 34 -6.23 -7.40 1.53
C VAL A 34 -7.39 -6.98 0.63
N ASP A 35 -7.69 -5.68 0.60
CA ASP A 35 -8.83 -5.15 -0.14
C ASP A 35 -8.65 -3.64 -0.42
N VAL A 36 -9.45 -3.11 -1.33
CA VAL A 36 -9.55 -1.68 -1.63
C VAL A 36 -10.94 -1.20 -1.25
N SER A 37 -11.06 -0.06 -0.58
CA SER A 37 -12.36 0.52 -0.23
C SER A 37 -13.23 0.77 -1.48
N GLU A 38 -14.56 0.74 -1.32
CA GLU A 38 -15.50 0.94 -2.45
C GLU A 38 -15.26 2.25 -3.22
N ASP A 39 -14.85 3.30 -2.50
CA ASP A 39 -14.52 4.62 -3.06
C ASP A 39 -13.12 4.70 -3.67
N ARG A 40 -12.35 3.61 -3.64
CA ARG A 40 -10.96 3.48 -4.14
C ARG A 40 -9.96 4.44 -3.49
N ARG A 41 -10.23 4.90 -2.27
CA ARG A 41 -9.35 5.84 -1.55
C ARG A 41 -8.47 5.19 -0.49
N THR A 42 -8.75 3.94 -0.13
CA THR A 42 -8.01 3.23 0.92
C THR A 42 -7.64 1.83 0.45
N LEU A 43 -6.37 1.47 0.61
CA LEU A 43 -5.88 0.10 0.49
C LEU A 43 -5.68 -0.49 1.88
N TYR A 44 -6.27 -1.64 2.15
CA TYR A 44 -6.07 -2.38 3.39
C TYR A 44 -4.92 -3.35 3.23
N ILE A 45 -3.96 -3.30 4.15
CA ILE A 45 -2.72 -4.07 4.10
C ILE A 45 -2.58 -4.86 5.40
N HIS A 46 -2.32 -6.16 5.28
CA HIS A 46 -1.90 -6.99 6.39
C HIS A 46 -0.38 -7.09 6.42
N ALA A 47 0.23 -6.83 7.59
CA ALA A 47 1.66 -7.01 7.82
C ALA A 47 1.89 -8.04 8.93
N ILE A 48 2.86 -8.94 8.73
CA ILE A 48 3.20 -9.99 9.70
C ILE A 48 3.95 -9.42 10.91
N ASP A 49 4.75 -8.38 10.70
CA ASP A 49 5.47 -7.69 11.77
C ASP A 49 5.53 -6.19 11.47
N VAL A 50 4.75 -5.41 12.21
CA VAL A 50 4.66 -3.95 12.05
C VAL A 50 4.72 -3.26 13.43
N PRO A 51 5.93 -2.94 13.91
CA PRO A 51 6.08 -2.20 15.17
C PRO A 51 5.69 -0.72 15.02
N ASP A 52 5.81 -0.14 13.82
CA ASP A 52 5.41 1.23 13.49
C ASP A 52 4.58 1.26 12.19
N PRO A 53 3.24 1.28 12.28
CA PRO A 53 2.36 1.36 11.12
C PRO A 53 2.56 2.63 10.28
N ASP A 54 2.95 3.74 10.90
CA ASP A 54 3.11 5.01 10.18
C ASP A 54 4.44 5.04 9.42
N GLN A 55 5.47 4.35 9.90
CA GLN A 55 6.68 4.12 9.11
C GLN A 55 6.38 3.33 7.84
N LEU A 56 5.61 2.23 7.94
CA LEU A 56 5.24 1.45 6.76
C LEU A 56 4.47 2.31 5.73
N LYS A 57 3.52 3.14 6.19
CA LYS A 57 2.82 4.08 5.31
C LYS A 57 3.80 5.05 4.62
N ARG A 58 4.77 5.60 5.35
CA ARG A 58 5.80 6.48 4.75
C ARG A 58 6.62 5.76 3.69
N ASP A 59 7.02 4.52 3.95
CA ASP A 59 7.82 3.73 3.02
C ASP A 59 7.06 3.42 1.72
N ILE A 60 5.77 3.07 1.82
CA ILE A 60 4.90 2.86 0.66
C ILE A 60 4.74 4.17 -0.13
N ALA A 61 4.47 5.28 0.57
CA ALA A 61 4.22 6.59 -0.04
C ALA A 61 5.46 7.14 -0.76
N GLN A 62 6.64 7.03 -0.16
CA GLN A 62 7.90 7.55 -0.70
C GLN A 62 8.57 6.58 -1.67
N GLY A 63 8.25 5.29 -1.58
CA GLY A 63 8.76 4.23 -2.44
C GLY A 63 7.87 3.99 -3.66
N PHE A 64 7.01 2.98 -3.58
CA PHE A 64 6.26 2.48 -4.73
C PHE A 64 5.22 3.48 -5.24
N GLU A 65 4.42 4.09 -4.36
CA GLU A 65 3.33 4.98 -4.79
C GLU A 65 3.88 6.21 -5.53
N ARG A 66 4.95 6.81 -5.01
CA ARG A 66 5.64 7.93 -5.68
C ARG A 66 6.15 7.54 -7.06
N LYS A 67 6.82 6.38 -7.20
CA LYS A 67 7.35 5.92 -8.49
C LYS A 67 6.25 5.66 -9.52
N ILE A 68 5.11 5.12 -9.10
CA ILE A 68 3.95 4.93 -9.97
C ILE A 68 3.41 6.29 -10.43
N LEU A 69 3.25 7.24 -9.50
CA LEU A 69 2.80 8.59 -9.86
C LEU A 69 3.76 9.27 -10.85
N GLU A 70 5.07 9.15 -10.68
CA GLU A 70 6.07 9.74 -11.58
C GLU A 70 6.10 9.06 -12.96
N ALA A 71 5.78 7.76 -13.06
CA ALA A 71 5.82 7.01 -14.31
C ALA A 71 4.57 7.21 -15.19
N PHE A 72 3.43 7.53 -14.58
CA PHE A 72 2.13 7.55 -15.27
C PHE A 72 1.40 8.90 -15.18
N ARG A 73 2.06 9.95 -14.67
CA ARG A 73 1.57 11.34 -14.70
C ARG A 73 2.44 12.24 -15.56
#